data_AF-A0A2V2CVD1-F1
#
_entry.id   AF-A0A2V2CVD1-F1
#
_cell.length_a   1.000
_cell.length_b   1.000
_cell.length_c   1.000
_cell.angle_alpha   90.00
_cell.angle_beta   90.00
_cell.angle_gamma   90.00
#
_symmetry.space_group_name_H-M   'P 1'
#
loop_
_entity.id
_entity.type
_entity.pdbx_description
1 polymer ?
#
loop_
_entity_poly.entity_id
_entity_poly.type
_entity_poly.pdbx_seq_one_letter_code
_entity_poly.pdbx_strand_id
1 'polypeptide(L)'
;MQNRAGAALFRRKMGVFAMRKKFLTVFALLLLLLCACSQTKKELTFEEKMKLPGYSEDPDYFNSPIKTFAKYEKHLIKEGKDYASAIIRCDKVIHYLVNRKFDQEQYGFVSFSTGNTVTVTKIIRSAGAPDVFTEDMRIEFFQPYGYRPESSEEFDRYFIKELCMTRKAFTSLDNGFRVPIQLNGDYHFFMRASDQAIVPLDEGEEYLILLKSDISPESNTRKYYYDLI
;
A
#
# COMPACT_ATOMS: atom_id res chain seq x y z
N MET A 1 -34.78 36.38 62.70
CA MET A 1 -34.38 35.07 62.14
C MET A 1 -34.44 35.13 60.61
N GLN A 2 -33.35 35.52 59.93
CA GLN A 2 -33.38 35.68 58.45
C GLN A 2 -32.11 35.20 57.71
N ASN A 3 -31.21 34.47 58.39
CA ASN A 3 -29.89 34.14 57.81
C ASN A 3 -29.58 32.65 57.59
N ARG A 4 -30.54 31.73 57.79
CA ARG A 4 -30.28 30.28 57.60
C ARG A 4 -30.71 29.73 56.23
N ALA A 5 -31.65 30.36 55.54
CA ALA A 5 -32.13 29.91 54.23
C ALA A 5 -31.16 30.23 53.07
N GLY A 6 -30.48 31.39 53.12
CA GLY A 6 -29.53 31.82 52.09
C GLY A 6 -28.25 30.95 52.02
N ALA A 7 -27.72 30.54 53.17
CA ALA A 7 -26.50 29.71 53.24
C ALA A 7 -26.71 28.29 52.69
N ALA A 8 -27.90 27.71 52.88
CA ALA A 8 -28.25 26.40 52.34
C ALA A 8 -28.41 26.43 50.81
N LEU A 9 -29.01 27.49 50.26
CA LEU A 9 -29.18 27.68 48.82
C LEU A 9 -27.83 27.89 48.11
N PHE A 10 -26.90 28.61 48.73
CA PHE A 10 -25.56 28.86 48.19
C PHE A 10 -24.69 27.59 48.16
N ARG A 11 -24.72 26.78 49.23
CA ARG A 11 -24.03 25.47 49.26
C ARG A 11 -24.57 24.49 48.21
N ARG A 12 -25.89 24.48 47.98
CA ARG A 12 -26.53 23.62 46.97
C ARG A 12 -26.15 24.04 45.54
N LYS A 13 -26.11 25.34 45.25
CA LYS A 13 -25.62 25.87 43.96
C LYS A 13 -24.13 25.56 43.74
N MET A 14 -23.28 25.70 44.75
CA MET A 14 -21.86 25.34 44.66
C MET A 14 -21.61 23.84 44.46
N GLY A 15 -22.40 22.97 45.10
CA GLY A 15 -22.34 21.51 44.89
C GLY A 15 -22.71 21.09 43.46
N VAL A 16 -23.73 21.73 42.87
CA VAL A 16 -24.14 21.50 41.47
C VAL A 16 -23.08 22.02 40.49
N PHE A 17 -22.47 23.19 40.75
CA PHE A 17 -21.35 23.70 39.95
C PHE A 17 -20.08 22.82 40.04
N ALA A 18 -19.77 22.30 41.24
CA ALA A 18 -18.65 21.39 41.43
C ALA A 18 -18.87 20.03 40.75
N MET A 19 -20.10 19.49 40.78
CA MET A 19 -20.44 18.27 40.04
C MET A 19 -20.39 18.46 38.52
N ARG A 20 -20.87 19.61 37.99
CA ARG A 20 -20.76 19.93 36.55
C ARG A 20 -19.31 20.04 36.09
N LYS A 21 -18.42 20.62 36.89
CA LYS A 21 -16.98 20.68 36.58
C LYS A 21 -16.36 19.29 36.57
N LYS A 22 -16.62 18.45 37.58
CA LYS A 22 -16.12 17.06 37.62
C LYS A 22 -16.63 16.23 36.44
N PHE A 23 -17.90 16.39 36.06
CA PHE A 23 -18.47 15.70 34.90
C PHE A 23 -17.82 16.16 33.59
N LEU A 24 -17.60 17.47 33.41
CA LEU A 24 -16.86 17.99 32.25
C LEU A 24 -15.41 17.47 32.19
N THR A 25 -14.71 17.43 33.33
CA THR A 25 -13.33 16.93 33.38
C THR A 25 -13.25 15.45 33.04
N VAL A 26 -14.19 14.64 33.55
CA VAL A 26 -14.27 13.20 33.22
C VAL A 26 -14.60 13.00 31.74
N PHE A 27 -15.54 13.79 31.19
CA PHE A 27 -15.91 13.72 29.78
C PHE A 27 -14.76 14.15 28.86
N ALA A 28 -14.01 15.19 29.24
CA ALA A 28 -12.82 15.64 28.52
C ALA A 28 -11.69 14.60 28.58
N LEU A 29 -11.48 13.93 29.72
CA LEU A 29 -10.52 12.83 29.86
C LEU A 29 -10.93 11.62 29.01
N LEU A 30 -12.22 11.28 28.96
CA LEU A 30 -12.76 10.22 28.09
C LEU A 30 -12.59 10.57 26.60
N LEU A 31 -12.82 11.83 26.22
CA LEU A 31 -12.58 12.31 24.85
C LEU A 31 -11.10 12.30 24.48
N LEU A 32 -10.22 12.68 25.39
CA LEU A 32 -8.76 12.59 25.20
C LEU A 32 -8.30 11.13 25.10
N LEU A 33 -8.89 10.22 25.89
CA LEU A 33 -8.66 8.78 25.79
C LEU A 33 -9.18 8.23 24.46
N LEU A 34 -10.34 8.67 23.97
CA LEU A 34 -10.88 8.26 22.67
C LEU A 34 -10.05 8.83 21.49
N CYS A 35 -9.56 10.07 21.59
CA CYS A 35 -8.61 10.66 20.62
C CYS A 35 -7.22 10.02 20.70
N ALA A 36 -6.81 9.48 21.86
CA ALA A 36 -5.58 8.70 22.00
C ALA A 36 -5.75 7.25 21.53
N CYS A 37 -6.98 6.70 21.61
CA CYS A 37 -7.33 5.40 21.03
C CYS A 37 -7.59 5.47 19.52
N SER A 38 -7.76 6.66 18.93
CA SER A 38 -7.65 6.86 17.48
C SER A 38 -6.20 7.01 17.04
N GLN A 39 -5.29 6.24 17.64
CA GLN A 39 -4.03 5.89 16.98
C GLN A 39 -4.41 5.19 15.68
N THR A 40 -4.57 5.99 14.62
CA THR A 40 -4.46 5.53 13.25
C THR A 40 -3.23 4.64 13.22
N LYS A 41 -3.42 3.35 12.96
CA LYS A 41 -2.32 2.40 12.75
C LYS A 41 -1.31 3.13 11.87
N LYS A 42 -0.09 3.32 12.36
CA LYS A 42 0.92 4.07 11.63
C LYS A 42 1.18 3.32 10.33
N GLU A 43 0.73 3.87 9.21
CA GLU A 43 1.19 3.43 7.89
C GLU A 43 2.61 3.97 7.69
N LEU A 44 3.51 3.11 7.21
CA LEU A 44 4.90 3.46 6.94
C LEU A 44 5.00 4.42 5.76
N THR A 45 5.90 5.41 5.82
CA THR A 45 6.20 6.27 4.64
C THR A 45 6.97 5.52 3.56
N PHE A 46 7.10 6.07 2.35
CA PHE A 46 7.93 5.51 1.28
C PHE A 46 9.36 5.21 1.76
N GLU A 47 10.00 6.20 2.38
CA GLU A 47 11.38 6.07 2.84
C GLU A 47 11.51 5.04 3.95
N GLU A 48 10.47 4.87 4.79
CA GLU A 48 10.42 3.82 5.80
C GLU A 48 10.26 2.44 5.17
N LYS A 49 9.37 2.30 4.17
CA LYS A 49 9.15 1.07 3.39
C LYS A 49 10.40 0.63 2.62
N MET A 50 11.14 1.58 2.05
CA MET A 50 12.40 1.33 1.32
C MET A 50 13.59 1.00 2.24
N LYS A 51 13.51 1.41 3.51
CA LYS A 51 14.49 1.02 4.56
C LYS A 51 14.16 -0.33 5.19
N LEU A 52 12.96 -0.87 4.97
CA LEU A 52 12.70 -2.24 5.35
C LEU A 52 13.69 -3.14 4.61
N PRO A 53 14.30 -4.10 5.29
CA PRO A 53 15.18 -5.04 4.64
C PRO A 53 14.39 -5.70 3.49
N GLY A 54 14.96 -5.67 2.29
CA GLY A 54 14.34 -6.10 1.05
C GLY A 54 15.24 -7.12 0.34
N TYR A 55 14.63 -8.13 -0.26
CA TYR A 55 15.30 -9.20 -1.00
C TYR A 55 14.59 -9.30 -2.33
N SER A 56 15.35 -9.07 -3.38
CA SER A 56 14.99 -9.45 -4.73
C SER A 56 15.60 -10.83 -4.98
N GLU A 57 14.84 -11.73 -5.61
CA GLU A 57 15.38 -12.99 -6.14
C GLU A 57 16.38 -12.74 -7.27
N ASP A 58 16.45 -11.49 -7.74
CA ASP A 58 17.40 -11.02 -8.71
C ASP A 58 18.30 -9.92 -8.13
N PRO A 59 19.60 -10.21 -7.88
CA PRO A 59 20.53 -9.30 -7.21
C PRO A 59 20.86 -8.03 -8.03
N ASP A 60 20.49 -7.98 -9.31
CA ASP A 60 20.74 -6.83 -10.18
C ASP A 60 19.70 -5.71 -10.05
N TYR A 61 18.71 -5.84 -9.14
CA TYR A 61 17.75 -4.78 -8.78
C TYR A 61 18.42 -3.42 -8.51
N PHE A 62 19.60 -3.40 -7.89
CA PHE A 62 20.34 -2.17 -7.61
C PHE A 62 21.26 -1.70 -8.75
N ASN A 63 21.44 -2.52 -9.78
CA ASN A 63 22.50 -2.38 -10.78
C ASN A 63 22.02 -1.96 -12.18
N SER A 64 20.72 -1.71 -12.38
CA SER A 64 20.25 -1.23 -13.69
C SER A 64 21.02 0.04 -14.13
N PRO A 65 21.70 0.04 -15.29
CA PRO A 65 22.48 1.19 -15.76
C PRO A 65 21.60 2.36 -16.22
N ILE A 66 20.29 2.11 -16.38
CA ILE A 66 19.30 3.10 -16.83
C ILE A 66 18.67 3.76 -15.60
N LYS A 67 19.26 4.87 -15.17
CA LYS A 67 18.84 5.61 -13.95
C LYS A 67 18.00 6.85 -14.22
N THR A 68 17.67 7.14 -15.47
CA THR A 68 16.92 8.35 -15.82
C THR A 68 15.93 8.08 -16.94
N PHE A 69 14.81 8.80 -16.92
CA PHE A 69 13.80 8.72 -17.97
C PHE A 69 14.41 8.95 -19.37
N ALA A 70 15.25 9.95 -19.56
CA ALA A 70 15.88 10.21 -20.85
C ALA A 70 16.76 9.04 -21.36
N LYS A 71 17.48 8.36 -20.46
CA LYS A 71 18.25 7.16 -20.82
C LYS A 71 17.32 6.00 -21.19
N TYR A 72 16.20 5.87 -20.48
CA TYR A 72 15.20 4.82 -20.72
C TYR A 72 14.44 5.04 -22.03
N GLU A 73 13.98 6.26 -22.28
CA GLU A 73 13.37 6.69 -23.53
C GLU A 73 14.30 6.40 -24.72
N LYS A 74 15.58 6.80 -24.62
CA LYS A 74 16.58 6.50 -25.66
C LYS A 74 16.74 5.00 -25.89
N HIS A 75 16.67 4.19 -24.83
CA HIS A 75 16.74 2.74 -24.92
C HIS A 75 15.50 2.17 -25.65
N LEU A 76 14.29 2.59 -25.30
CA LEU A 76 13.06 2.16 -25.99
C LEU A 76 13.01 2.54 -27.47
N ILE A 77 13.42 3.77 -27.78
CA ILE A 77 13.54 4.24 -29.17
C ILE A 77 14.53 3.35 -29.94
N LYS A 78 15.67 2.99 -29.33
CA LYS A 78 16.66 2.09 -29.94
C LYS A 78 16.10 0.69 -30.18
N GLU A 79 15.25 0.19 -29.29
CA GLU A 79 14.56 -1.09 -29.45
C GLU A 79 13.43 -1.04 -30.49
N GLY A 80 13.13 0.13 -31.05
CA GLY A 80 12.05 0.30 -32.03
C GLY A 80 10.65 0.15 -31.43
N LYS A 81 10.52 0.31 -30.11
CA LYS A 81 9.24 0.17 -29.39
C LYS A 81 8.44 1.46 -29.41
N ASP A 82 7.14 1.33 -29.61
CA ASP A 82 6.17 2.41 -29.52
C ASP A 82 5.63 2.49 -28.08
N TYR A 83 5.71 3.66 -27.44
CA TYR A 83 5.37 3.85 -26.03
C TYR A 83 4.62 5.16 -25.75
N ALA A 84 3.57 5.07 -24.93
CA ALA A 84 2.97 6.24 -24.29
C ALA A 84 3.58 6.47 -22.91
N SER A 85 3.60 7.72 -22.44
CA SER A 85 4.02 8.05 -21.07
C SER A 85 3.19 9.16 -20.44
N ALA A 86 2.98 9.03 -19.13
CA ALA A 86 2.22 9.97 -18.33
C ALA A 86 2.77 10.05 -16.90
N ILE A 87 2.53 11.18 -16.24
CA ILE A 87 2.64 11.30 -14.80
C ILE A 87 1.35 10.76 -14.19
N ILE A 88 1.51 9.90 -13.19
CA ILE A 88 0.43 9.35 -12.39
C ILE A 88 0.63 9.73 -10.94
N ARG A 89 -0.45 10.06 -10.25
CA ARG A 89 -0.47 10.15 -8.78
C ARG A 89 -1.01 8.86 -8.22
N CYS A 90 -0.32 8.25 -7.28
CA CYS A 90 -0.83 7.06 -6.62
C CYS A 90 -1.97 7.46 -5.66
N ASP A 91 -3.14 6.87 -5.86
CA ASP A 91 -4.31 7.12 -5.00
C ASP A 91 -4.40 6.12 -3.86
N LYS A 92 -4.00 4.87 -4.11
CA LYS A 92 -4.15 3.79 -3.16
C LYS A 92 -3.15 2.66 -3.39
N VAL A 93 -2.59 2.13 -2.31
CA VAL A 93 -1.67 0.98 -2.30
C VAL A 93 -2.20 -0.07 -1.33
N ILE A 94 -2.36 -1.31 -1.81
CA ILE A 94 -2.77 -2.44 -0.97
C ILE A 94 -1.83 -3.61 -1.21
N HIS A 95 -1.14 -4.05 -0.16
CA HIS A 95 -0.33 -5.26 -0.18
C HIS A 95 -1.21 -6.48 0.12
N TYR A 96 -0.93 -7.61 -0.52
CA TYR A 96 -1.71 -8.84 -0.40
C TYR A 96 -0.83 -10.05 -0.14
N LEU A 97 -1.32 -10.95 0.71
CA LEU A 97 -0.95 -12.37 0.64
C LEU A 97 -1.82 -13.03 -0.41
N VAL A 98 -1.21 -13.80 -1.31
CA VAL A 98 -1.91 -14.46 -2.40
C VAL A 98 -1.61 -15.95 -2.39
N ASN A 99 -2.66 -16.75 -2.40
CA ASN A 99 -2.57 -18.18 -2.63
C ASN A 99 -2.44 -18.45 -4.13
N ARG A 100 -1.21 -18.63 -4.64
CA ARG A 100 -1.00 -19.17 -5.98
C ARG A 100 -0.58 -20.63 -5.89
N LYS A 101 -1.33 -21.53 -6.53
CA LYS A 101 -1.04 -22.96 -6.55
C LYS A 101 0.28 -23.26 -7.25
N PHE A 102 0.56 -22.57 -8.36
CA PHE A 102 1.84 -22.65 -9.06
C PHE A 102 3.03 -22.37 -8.13
N ASP A 103 2.99 -21.28 -7.36
CA ASP A 103 4.09 -20.92 -6.46
C ASP A 103 4.24 -21.92 -5.30
N GLN A 104 3.14 -22.51 -4.84
CA GLN A 104 3.18 -23.58 -3.83
C GLN A 104 3.80 -24.86 -4.37
N GLU A 105 3.42 -25.26 -5.58
CA GLU A 105 3.89 -26.50 -6.20
C GLU A 105 5.36 -26.39 -6.62
N GLN A 106 5.77 -25.24 -7.18
CA GLN A 106 7.12 -25.05 -7.67
C GLN A 106 8.11 -24.65 -6.58
N TYR A 107 7.66 -23.88 -5.58
CA TYR A 107 8.57 -23.25 -4.62
C TYR A 107 8.15 -23.39 -3.15
N GLY A 108 6.99 -23.97 -2.85
CA GLY A 108 6.57 -24.25 -1.47
C GLY A 108 6.20 -23.02 -0.64
N PHE A 109 5.87 -21.87 -1.24
CA PHE A 109 5.57 -20.64 -0.51
C PHE A 109 4.24 -19.98 -0.91
N VAL A 110 3.78 -19.04 -0.07
CA VAL A 110 2.67 -18.11 -0.36
C VAL A 110 3.20 -16.89 -1.09
N SER A 111 2.50 -16.43 -2.12
CA SER A 111 2.91 -15.30 -2.95
C SER A 111 2.53 -13.96 -2.31
N PHE A 112 3.18 -12.91 -2.79
CA PHE A 112 2.95 -11.53 -2.33
C PHE A 112 2.72 -10.64 -3.55
N SER A 113 1.72 -9.79 -3.49
CA SER A 113 1.43 -8.84 -4.57
C SER A 113 0.95 -7.52 -4.02
N THR A 114 1.16 -6.44 -4.75
CA THR A 114 0.69 -5.11 -4.39
C THR A 114 -0.25 -4.63 -5.48
N GLY A 115 -1.48 -4.30 -5.10
CA GLY A 115 -2.45 -3.64 -5.96
C GLY A 115 -2.33 -2.13 -5.80
N ASN A 116 -2.23 -1.42 -6.91
CA ASN A 116 -2.16 0.03 -6.93
C ASN A 116 -3.35 0.58 -7.71
N THR A 117 -3.94 1.64 -7.18
CA THR A 117 -4.86 2.51 -7.92
C THR A 117 -4.17 3.84 -8.11
N VAL A 118 -4.11 4.31 -9.35
CA VAL A 118 -3.43 5.56 -9.70
C VAL A 118 -4.31 6.41 -10.62
N THR A 119 -4.09 7.71 -10.61
CA THR A 119 -4.76 8.67 -11.50
C THR A 119 -3.74 9.35 -12.39
N VAL A 120 -3.99 9.41 -13.69
CA VAL A 120 -3.17 10.17 -14.65
C VAL A 120 -3.33 11.66 -14.40
N THR A 121 -2.25 12.34 -14.00
CA THR A 121 -2.25 13.78 -13.71
C THR A 121 -1.73 14.61 -14.87
N LYS A 122 -0.87 14.02 -15.72
CA LYS A 122 -0.31 14.73 -16.88
C LYS A 122 0.14 13.76 -17.97
N ILE A 123 -0.28 14.00 -19.20
CA ILE A 123 0.23 13.24 -20.35
C ILE A 123 1.55 13.86 -20.81
N ILE A 124 2.60 13.04 -20.90
CA ILE A 124 3.92 13.46 -21.39
C ILE A 124 4.06 13.12 -22.87
N ARG A 125 3.61 11.92 -23.26
CA ARG A 125 3.68 11.43 -24.64
C ARG A 125 2.51 10.49 -24.92
N SER A 126 1.78 10.79 -25.98
CA SER A 126 0.83 9.85 -26.60
C SER A 126 1.52 9.23 -27.80
N ALA A 127 2.27 8.14 -27.63
CA ALA A 127 2.74 7.35 -28.79
C ALA A 127 1.93 6.05 -28.88
N GLY A 128 1.60 5.66 -30.11
CA GLY A 128 0.57 4.67 -30.42
C GLY A 128 -0.78 5.29 -30.81
N ALA A 129 -1.81 4.46 -30.79
CA ALA A 129 -3.18 4.87 -31.10
C ALA A 129 -3.61 6.06 -30.21
N PRO A 130 -4.42 6.99 -30.73
CA PRO A 130 -5.05 8.00 -29.88
C PRO A 130 -5.79 7.32 -28.72
N ASP A 131 -5.84 8.00 -27.57
CA ASP A 131 -6.68 7.63 -26.41
C ASP A 131 -6.12 6.55 -25.44
N VAL A 132 -4.81 6.29 -25.44
CA VAL A 132 -4.18 5.38 -24.44
C VAL A 132 -4.26 5.92 -23.01
N PHE A 133 -3.99 7.22 -22.85
CA PHE A 133 -4.15 7.93 -21.59
C PHE A 133 -5.07 9.12 -21.82
N THR A 134 -5.92 9.39 -20.83
CA THR A 134 -6.64 10.66 -20.68
C THR A 134 -6.27 11.27 -19.34
N GLU A 135 -6.31 12.59 -19.23
CA GLU A 135 -6.21 13.24 -17.91
C GLU A 135 -7.35 12.73 -17.02
N ASP A 136 -7.05 12.58 -15.73
CA ASP A 136 -7.94 12.00 -14.71
C ASP A 136 -8.31 10.52 -14.93
N MET A 137 -7.69 9.83 -15.89
CA MET A 137 -7.86 8.38 -16.05
C MET A 137 -7.41 7.66 -14.79
N ARG A 138 -8.27 6.78 -14.26
CA ARG A 138 -7.92 5.89 -13.15
C ARG A 138 -7.46 4.54 -13.69
N ILE A 139 -6.33 4.06 -13.19
CA ILE A 139 -5.72 2.80 -13.60
C ILE A 139 -5.53 1.94 -12.35
N GLU A 140 -5.92 0.67 -12.45
CA GLU A 140 -5.64 -0.34 -11.43
C GLU A 140 -4.70 -1.38 -12.01
N PHE A 141 -3.60 -1.66 -11.32
CA PHE A 141 -2.67 -2.71 -11.71
C PHE A 141 -2.05 -3.41 -10.50
N PHE A 142 -1.58 -4.63 -10.73
CA PHE A 142 -0.97 -5.47 -9.72
C PHE A 142 0.51 -5.65 -10.03
N GLN A 143 1.35 -5.35 -9.05
CA GLN A 143 2.80 -5.59 -9.11
C GLN A 143 3.15 -6.84 -8.29
N PRO A 144 4.11 -7.65 -8.77
CA PRO A 144 4.50 -8.91 -8.11
C PRO A 144 5.54 -8.69 -7.00
N TYR A 145 5.27 -7.74 -6.11
CA TYR A 145 5.97 -7.60 -4.84
C TYR A 145 4.98 -7.47 -3.69
N GLY A 146 5.43 -7.75 -2.48
CA GLY A 146 4.69 -7.40 -1.29
C GLY A 146 5.50 -7.65 -0.04
N TYR A 147 4.83 -7.60 1.11
CA TYR A 147 5.47 -7.70 2.40
C TYR A 147 5.12 -9.00 3.09
N ARG A 148 6.08 -9.52 3.84
CA ARG A 148 5.86 -10.66 4.73
C ARG A 148 6.54 -10.44 6.06
N PRO A 149 6.03 -11.04 7.15
CA PRO A 149 6.79 -11.11 8.39
C PRO A 149 8.16 -11.79 8.18
N GLU A 150 9.18 -11.31 8.88
CA GLU A 150 10.60 -11.59 8.62
C GLU A 150 10.93 -13.07 8.86
N SER A 151 10.48 -13.63 9.98
CA SER A 151 10.73 -15.02 10.36
C SER A 151 9.55 -15.94 10.05
N SER A 152 9.82 -17.24 9.87
CA SER A 152 8.73 -18.21 9.68
C SER A 152 7.80 -18.28 10.90
N GLU A 153 8.34 -18.13 12.10
CA GLU A 153 7.55 -18.09 13.33
C GLU A 153 6.63 -16.87 13.37
N GLU A 154 7.14 -15.69 13.03
CA GLU A 154 6.30 -14.49 12.91
C GLU A 154 5.24 -14.63 11.84
N PHE A 155 5.58 -15.25 10.71
CA PHE A 155 4.64 -15.44 9.63
C PHE A 155 3.53 -16.42 10.03
N ASP A 156 3.84 -17.50 10.75
CA ASP A 156 2.83 -18.39 11.31
C ASP A 156 1.98 -17.70 12.38
N ARG A 157 2.59 -16.88 13.25
CA ARG A 157 1.84 -16.05 14.20
C ARG A 157 0.89 -15.08 13.48
N TYR A 158 1.31 -14.46 12.39
CA TYR A 158 0.47 -13.57 11.58
C TYR A 158 -0.77 -14.30 11.06
N PHE A 159 -0.61 -15.50 10.47
CA PHE A 159 -1.75 -16.30 10.00
C PHE A 159 -2.77 -16.57 11.11
N ILE A 160 -2.28 -16.94 12.29
CA ILE A 160 -3.16 -17.28 13.42
C ILE A 160 -3.84 -16.03 13.97
N LYS A 161 -3.09 -14.94 14.16
CA LYS A 161 -3.58 -13.72 14.82
C LYS A 161 -4.42 -12.85 13.91
N GLU A 162 -3.96 -12.57 12.69
CA GLU A 162 -4.62 -11.64 11.77
C GLU A 162 -5.68 -12.32 10.90
N LEU A 163 -5.46 -13.60 10.55
CA LEU A 163 -6.34 -14.33 9.63
C LEU A 163 -7.16 -15.43 10.32
N CYS A 164 -6.97 -15.64 11.62
CA CYS A 164 -7.63 -16.69 12.40
C CYS A 164 -7.53 -18.10 11.77
N MET A 165 -6.40 -18.40 11.12
CA MET A 165 -6.18 -19.69 10.46
C MET A 165 -4.70 -20.09 10.46
N THR A 166 -4.39 -21.31 10.04
CA THR A 166 -2.99 -21.73 9.84
C THR A 166 -2.54 -21.42 8.42
N ARG A 167 -1.22 -21.32 8.19
CA ARG A 167 -0.64 -21.21 6.84
C ARG A 167 -1.13 -22.33 5.92
N LYS A 168 -1.20 -23.57 6.43
CA LYS A 168 -1.70 -24.74 5.68
C LYS A 168 -3.18 -24.60 5.30
N ALA A 169 -4.01 -24.05 6.20
CA ALA A 169 -5.41 -23.79 5.88
C ALA A 169 -5.52 -22.73 4.77
N PHE A 170 -4.72 -21.67 4.83
CA PHE A 170 -4.69 -20.65 3.78
C PHE A 170 -4.28 -21.20 2.42
N THR A 171 -3.21 -22.01 2.36
CA THR A 171 -2.74 -22.61 1.10
C THR A 171 -3.72 -23.63 0.51
N SER A 172 -4.64 -24.16 1.33
CA SER A 172 -5.69 -25.07 0.87
C SER A 172 -6.84 -24.37 0.13
N LEU A 173 -6.95 -23.04 0.24
CA LEU A 173 -7.97 -22.23 -0.44
C LEU A 173 -7.79 -22.22 -1.97
N ASP A 174 -8.71 -21.55 -2.65
CA ASP A 174 -8.72 -21.41 -4.10
C ASP A 174 -7.49 -20.66 -4.63
N ASN A 175 -7.07 -21.04 -5.84
CA ASN A 175 -6.02 -20.33 -6.56
C ASN A 175 -6.44 -18.87 -6.82
N GLY A 176 -5.56 -17.93 -6.48
CA GLY A 176 -5.82 -16.50 -6.56
C GLY A 176 -6.52 -15.91 -5.32
N PHE A 177 -6.86 -16.72 -4.30
CA PHE A 177 -7.40 -16.19 -3.04
C PHE A 177 -6.40 -15.21 -2.43
N ARG A 178 -6.88 -14.02 -2.06
CA ARG A 178 -6.05 -12.91 -1.59
C ARG A 178 -6.62 -12.27 -0.35
N VAL A 179 -5.74 -11.88 0.57
CA VAL A 179 -6.09 -11.11 1.77
C VAL A 179 -5.18 -9.90 1.88
N PRO A 180 -5.74 -8.70 2.17
CA PRO A 180 -4.93 -7.52 2.36
C PRO A 180 -4.04 -7.65 3.60
N ILE A 181 -2.83 -7.11 3.51
CA ILE A 181 -1.85 -7.03 4.58
C ILE A 181 -1.86 -5.60 5.11
N GLN A 182 -2.02 -5.46 6.42
CA GLN A 182 -1.86 -4.17 7.10
C GLN A 182 -0.44 -4.07 7.65
N LEU A 183 0.32 -3.10 7.15
CA LEU A 183 1.66 -2.77 7.65
C LEU A 183 1.54 -1.89 8.90
N ASN A 184 1.05 -2.48 9.99
CA ASN A 184 0.70 -1.78 11.23
C ASN A 184 1.84 -1.69 12.26
N GLY A 185 3.03 -2.22 11.94
CA GLY A 185 4.18 -2.23 12.84
C GLY A 185 4.16 -3.32 13.93
N ASP A 186 3.12 -4.16 13.99
CA ASP A 186 3.04 -5.28 14.96
C ASP A 186 3.96 -6.46 14.60
N TYR A 187 4.51 -6.45 13.39
CA TYR A 187 5.41 -7.46 12.86
C TYR A 187 6.61 -6.79 12.22
N HIS A 188 7.77 -7.46 12.27
CA HIS A 188 8.91 -7.06 11.46
C HIS A 188 8.64 -7.51 10.03
N PHE A 189 8.31 -6.54 9.15
CA PHE A 189 8.03 -6.83 7.75
C PHE A 189 9.28 -6.71 6.90
N PHE A 190 9.36 -7.61 5.93
CA PHE A 190 10.39 -7.68 4.93
C PHE A 190 9.73 -7.64 3.54
N MET A 191 10.25 -6.81 2.63
CA MET A 191 9.74 -6.71 1.26
C MET A 191 10.30 -7.84 0.40
N ARG A 192 9.42 -8.61 -0.25
CA ARG A 192 9.80 -9.60 -1.27
C ARG A 192 9.31 -9.13 -2.64
N ALA A 193 10.22 -9.12 -3.61
CA ALA A 193 9.95 -8.80 -5.01
C ALA A 193 10.44 -9.95 -5.91
N SER A 194 9.64 -10.32 -6.91
CA SER A 194 10.03 -11.36 -7.89
C SER A 194 10.86 -10.82 -9.06
N ASP A 195 10.80 -9.51 -9.34
CA ASP A 195 11.35 -8.94 -10.57
C ASP A 195 12.26 -7.72 -10.31
N GLN A 196 13.30 -7.57 -11.15
CA GLN A 196 14.34 -6.53 -11.08
C GLN A 196 13.84 -5.07 -11.23
N ALA A 197 12.60 -4.84 -11.67
CA ALA A 197 12.13 -3.54 -12.14
C ALA A 197 10.82 -3.07 -11.47
N ILE A 198 10.64 -3.42 -10.21
CA ILE A 198 9.48 -2.98 -9.44
C ILE A 198 9.81 -1.66 -8.76
N VAL A 199 9.07 -0.60 -9.10
CA VAL A 199 9.05 0.66 -8.35
C VAL A 199 7.90 0.58 -7.34
N PRO A 200 8.17 0.52 -6.02
CA PRO A 200 7.12 0.62 -5.02
C PRO A 200 6.48 2.00 -5.07
N LEU A 201 5.15 2.03 -5.09
CA LEU A 201 4.40 3.28 -5.08
C LEU A 201 3.93 3.64 -3.67
N ASP A 202 3.75 4.94 -3.45
CA ASP A 202 3.19 5.50 -2.23
C ASP A 202 2.03 6.41 -2.52
N GLU A 203 0.99 6.25 -1.71
CA GLU A 203 -0.21 7.07 -1.80
C GLU A 203 0.14 8.55 -1.68
N GLY A 204 -0.34 9.34 -2.63
CA GLY A 204 -0.09 10.78 -2.72
C GLY A 204 1.08 11.17 -3.62
N GLU A 205 2.04 10.27 -3.86
CA GLU A 205 3.24 10.57 -4.64
C GLU A 205 2.99 10.46 -6.16
N GLU A 206 3.79 11.18 -6.93
CA GLU A 206 3.75 11.18 -8.39
C GLU A 206 4.89 10.36 -9.00
N TYR A 207 4.55 9.58 -10.03
CA TYR A 207 5.47 8.69 -10.71
C TYR A 207 5.30 8.79 -12.22
N LEU A 208 6.35 8.44 -12.95
CA LEU A 208 6.25 8.28 -14.39
C LEU A 208 5.84 6.85 -14.73
N ILE A 209 4.74 6.72 -15.49
CA ILE A 209 4.32 5.45 -16.07
C ILE A 209 4.56 5.45 -17.58
N LEU A 210 5.00 4.30 -18.10
CA LEU A 210 5.18 4.06 -19.51
C LEU A 210 4.31 2.88 -19.90
N LEU A 211 3.52 3.04 -20.97
CA LEU A 211 2.83 1.94 -21.60
C LEU A 211 3.58 1.57 -22.87
N LYS A 212 4.27 0.44 -22.84
CA LYS A 212 4.92 -0.15 -24.02
C LYS A 212 3.89 -0.94 -24.81
N SER A 213 3.92 -0.81 -26.12
CA SER A 213 3.19 -1.71 -27.00
C SER A 213 4.17 -2.61 -27.75
N ASP A 214 4.00 -3.92 -27.58
CA ASP A 214 4.71 -4.93 -28.38
C ASP A 214 3.72 -5.59 -29.33
N ILE A 215 4.06 -5.65 -30.61
CA ILE A 215 3.32 -6.45 -31.59
C ILE A 215 3.88 -7.86 -31.49
N SER A 216 3.05 -8.82 -31.05
CA SER A 216 3.46 -10.23 -31.07
C SER A 216 3.72 -10.65 -32.52
N PRO A 217 4.93 -11.14 -32.86
CA PRO A 217 5.27 -11.53 -34.23
C PRO A 217 4.39 -12.66 -34.78
N GLU A 218 3.87 -13.52 -33.90
CA GLU A 218 3.13 -14.72 -34.25
C GLU A 218 1.63 -14.46 -34.48
N SER A 219 1.03 -13.57 -33.68
CA SER A 219 -0.42 -13.32 -33.73
C SER A 219 -0.79 -11.97 -34.36
N ASN A 220 0.19 -11.12 -34.65
CA ASN A 220 0.00 -9.73 -35.10
C ASN A 220 -0.90 -8.90 -34.16
N THR A 221 -1.09 -9.36 -32.91
CA THR A 221 -1.86 -8.67 -31.87
C THR A 221 -0.93 -7.79 -31.05
N ARG A 222 -1.32 -6.53 -30.86
CA ARG A 222 -0.61 -5.59 -29.99
C ARG A 222 -0.91 -5.91 -28.52
N LYS A 223 0.13 -6.22 -27.74
CA LYS A 223 0.08 -6.37 -26.29
C LYS A 223 0.64 -5.11 -25.65
N TYR A 224 0.08 -4.73 -24.50
CA TYR A 224 0.49 -3.54 -23.77
C TYR A 224 1.04 -3.94 -22.40
N TYR A 225 2.17 -3.35 -22.02
CA TYR A 225 2.85 -3.59 -20.75
C TYR A 225 3.16 -2.26 -20.07
N TYR A 226 2.87 -2.17 -18.77
CA TYR A 226 3.19 -1.00 -17.97
C TYR A 226 4.57 -1.15 -17.34
N ASP A 227 5.43 -0.17 -17.53
CA ASP A 227 6.68 -0.02 -16.79
C ASP A 227 6.65 1.29 -16.00
N LEU A 228 7.07 1.22 -14.74
CA LEU A 228 7.22 2.36 -13.84
C LEU A 228 8.69 2.73 -13.76
N ILE A 229 9.01 4.03 -13.82
CA ILE A 229 10.38 4.57 -13.76
C ILE A 229 10.48 5.62 -12.66
#